data_AF-A0A0F7FIG8-F1
#
_entry.id   AF-A0A0F7FIG8-F1
#
_cell.length_a   1.000
_cell.length_b   1.000
_cell.length_c   1.000
_cell.angle_alpha   90.00
_cell.angle_beta   90.00
_cell.angle_gamma   90.00
#
_symmetry.space_group_name_H-M   'P 1'
#
loop_
_entity.id
_entity.type
_entity.pdbx_description
1 polymer ?
#
loop_
_entity_poly.entity_id
_entity_poly.type
_entity_poly.pdbx_seq_one_letter_code
_entity_poly.pdbx_strand_id
1 'polypeptide(L)'
;MCSGERKMKGTITSMGIVSYANVKRVQIEIEGETLDVEIPDKLLQEVGADPRVGSEVEVELSREPGDLSYWQIVMSAETYLKQEAQGKIYASAGGLQVVIPSKILGDKIDIGEKVYLKLRF
;
A
#
# COMPACT_ATOMS: atom_id res chain seq x y z
N MET A 1 16.42 1.06 -18.72
CA MET A 1 15.31 0.41 -18.00
C MET A 1 15.05 1.25 -16.76
N CYS A 2 13.99 2.04 -16.74
CA CYS A 2 13.71 2.89 -15.57
C CYS A 2 13.13 2.00 -14.48
N SER A 3 13.91 1.76 -13.44
CA SER A 3 13.44 1.17 -12.18
C SER A 3 12.32 2.07 -11.64
N GLY A 4 11.11 1.53 -11.51
CA GLY A 4 9.94 2.23 -10.99
C GLY A 4 9.95 2.35 -9.46
N GLU A 5 11.12 2.50 -8.85
CA GLU A 5 11.30 2.65 -7.40
C GLU A 5 11.22 4.13 -7.06
N ARG A 6 10.00 4.61 -6.77
CA ARG A 6 9.78 5.99 -6.33
C ARG A 6 9.27 5.99 -4.91
N LYS A 7 10.07 6.54 -3.99
CA LYS A 7 9.63 6.89 -2.64
C LYS A 7 8.74 8.13 -2.71
N MET A 8 7.59 8.05 -2.07
CA MET A 8 6.59 9.11 -2.02
C MET A 8 6.24 9.39 -0.56
N LYS A 9 5.85 10.62 -0.26
CA LYS A 9 5.26 10.97 1.02
C LYS A 9 3.75 11.05 0.85
N GLY A 10 3.02 10.50 1.80
CA GLY A 10 1.58 10.59 1.89
C GLY A 10 1.11 11.03 3.26
N THR A 11 -0.19 11.29 3.36
CA THR A 11 -0.87 11.62 4.62
C THR A 11 -2.03 10.67 4.82
N ILE A 12 -2.16 10.13 6.03
CA ILE A 12 -3.29 9.27 6.37
C ILE A 12 -4.56 10.14 6.45
N THR A 13 -5.53 9.88 5.59
CA THR A 13 -6.79 10.65 5.54
C THR A 13 -7.95 9.94 6.21
N SER A 14 -7.90 8.60 6.29
CA SER A 14 -8.93 7.81 6.94
C SER A 14 -8.36 6.54 7.55
N MET A 15 -8.95 6.11 8.66
CA MET A 15 -8.67 4.84 9.30
C MET A 15 -9.96 4.20 9.79
N GLY A 16 -10.15 2.93 9.47
CA GLY A 16 -11.30 2.13 9.89
C GLY A 16 -10.85 0.79 10.45
N ILE A 17 -11.70 0.20 11.30
CA ILE A 17 -11.52 -1.17 11.77
C ILE A 17 -12.31 -2.09 10.86
N VAL A 18 -11.64 -3.12 10.35
CA VAL A 18 -12.28 -4.22 9.64
C VAL A 18 -12.70 -5.23 10.71
N SER A 19 -13.98 -5.20 11.07
CA SER A 19 -14.55 -5.82 12.29
C SER A 19 -14.36 -7.32 12.43
N TYR A 20 -13.96 -8.01 11.36
CA TYR A 20 -13.81 -9.46 11.33
C TYR A 20 -12.38 -9.97 11.55
N ALA A 21 -11.35 -9.10 11.67
CA ALA A 21 -9.96 -9.59 11.64
C ALA A 21 -8.87 -8.86 12.47
N ASN A 22 -9.17 -7.89 13.36
CA ASN A 22 -8.12 -7.04 14.01
C ASN A 22 -7.17 -6.45 12.95
N VAL A 23 -7.78 -5.93 11.88
CA VAL A 23 -7.12 -5.32 10.74
C VAL A 23 -7.61 -3.88 10.64
N LYS A 24 -6.67 -2.95 10.49
CA LYS A 24 -6.97 -1.56 10.16
C LYS A 24 -6.97 -1.38 8.66
N ARG A 25 -8.00 -0.74 8.16
CA ARG A 25 -8.00 -0.18 6.81
C ARG A 25 -7.49 1.24 6.89
N VAL A 26 -6.41 1.53 6.18
CA VAL A 26 -5.72 2.83 6.18
C VAL A 26 -5.79 3.41 4.77
N GLN A 27 -6.33 4.63 4.67
CA GLN A 27 -6.31 5.40 3.41
C GLN A 27 -5.24 6.47 3.49
N ILE A 28 -4.37 6.46 2.50
CA ILE A 28 -3.19 7.33 2.40
C ILE A 28 -3.32 8.15 1.12
N GLU A 29 -3.37 9.47 1.28
CA GLU A 29 -3.35 10.39 0.14
C GLU A 29 -1.90 10.63 -0.30
N ILE A 30 -1.62 10.38 -1.58
CA ILE A 30 -0.29 10.51 -2.20
C ILE A 30 -0.49 11.16 -3.57
N GLU A 31 0.12 12.33 -3.80
CA GLU A 31 0.09 13.01 -5.11
C GLU A 31 -1.32 13.27 -5.68
N GLY A 32 -2.32 13.46 -4.80
CA GLY A 32 -3.72 13.69 -5.19
C GLY A 32 -4.50 12.41 -5.51
N GLU A 33 -3.96 11.25 -5.16
CA GLU A 33 -4.59 9.95 -5.31
C GLU A 33 -4.61 9.20 -3.96
N THR A 34 -5.60 8.32 -3.77
CA THR A 34 -5.76 7.59 -2.50
C THR A 34 -5.33 6.13 -2.64
N LEU A 35 -4.26 5.75 -1.93
CA LEU A 35 -3.88 4.37 -1.67
C LEU A 35 -4.68 3.83 -0.49
N ASP A 36 -5.30 2.66 -0.64
CA ASP A 36 -6.05 1.98 0.41
C ASP A 36 -5.34 0.68 0.79
N VAL A 37 -5.08 0.45 2.06
CA VAL A 37 -4.33 -0.72 2.53
C VAL A 37 -4.87 -1.26 3.84
N GLU A 38 -5.04 -2.58 3.89
CA GLU A 38 -5.33 -3.32 5.11
C GLU A 38 -4.04 -3.74 5.82
N ILE A 39 -3.91 -3.41 7.10
CA ILE A 39 -2.75 -3.69 7.93
C ILE A 39 -3.21 -4.36 9.23
N PRO A 40 -2.70 -5.55 9.59
CA PRO A 40 -2.99 -6.17 10.88
C PRO A 40 -2.52 -5.31 12.05
N ASP A 41 -3.35 -5.18 13.09
CA ASP A 41 -3.01 -4.43 14.31
C ASP A 41 -1.69 -4.93 14.94
N LYS A 42 -1.48 -6.24 14.92
CA LYS A 42 -0.28 -6.89 15.45
C LYS A 42 0.99 -6.41 14.75
N LEU A 43 0.93 -6.20 13.44
CA LEU A 43 2.09 -5.75 12.66
C LEU A 43 2.45 -4.30 13.01
N LEU A 44 1.46 -3.43 13.18
CA LEU A 44 1.66 -2.06 13.65
C LEU A 44 2.32 -2.03 15.05
N GLN A 45 1.88 -2.90 15.95
CA GLN A 45 2.46 -3.02 17.29
C GLN A 45 3.91 -3.53 17.26
N GLU A 46 4.20 -4.55 16.44
CA GLU A 46 5.55 -5.13 16.32
C GLU A 46 6.57 -4.11 15.81
N VAL A 47 6.17 -3.20 14.92
CA VAL A 47 7.05 -2.14 14.40
C VAL A 47 7.00 -0.85 15.23
N GLY A 48 6.21 -0.82 16.32
CA GLY A 48 6.04 0.35 17.18
C GLY A 48 5.33 1.54 16.52
N ALA A 49 4.55 1.30 15.47
CA ALA A 49 3.82 2.34 14.76
C ALA A 49 2.41 2.55 15.35
N ASP A 50 2.03 3.81 15.56
CA ASP A 50 0.68 4.21 15.94
C ASP A 50 0.11 5.21 14.91
N PRO A 51 -0.22 4.76 13.68
CA PRO A 51 -0.76 5.63 12.66
C PRO A 51 -2.08 6.25 13.09
N ARG A 52 -2.28 7.53 12.77
CA ARG A 52 -3.50 8.29 13.02
C ARG A 52 -3.84 9.12 11.78
N VAL A 53 -5.11 9.53 11.68
CA VAL A 53 -5.50 10.52 10.66
C VAL A 53 -4.67 11.79 10.83
N GLY A 54 -4.08 12.27 9.74
CA GLY A 54 -3.15 13.39 9.70
C GLY A 54 -1.67 13.02 9.84
N SER A 55 -1.33 11.77 10.17
CA SER A 55 0.07 11.32 10.20
C SER A 55 0.67 11.28 8.79
N GLU A 56 1.94 11.66 8.68
CA GLU A 56 2.74 11.40 7.48
C GLU A 56 3.12 9.93 7.40
N VAL A 57 3.27 9.42 6.18
CA VAL A 57 3.77 8.08 5.90
C VAL A 57 4.60 8.11 4.62
N GLU A 58 5.77 7.49 4.66
CA GLU A 58 6.54 7.23 3.45
C GLU A 58 6.07 5.93 2.81
N VAL A 59 5.90 5.97 1.49
CA VAL A 59 5.35 4.88 0.68
C VAL A 59 6.27 4.63 -0.50
N GLU A 60 6.55 3.36 -0.77
CA GLU A 60 7.14 2.92 -2.03
C GLU A 60 6.34 1.75 -2.58
N LEU A 61 6.05 1.83 -3.87
CA LEU A 61 5.42 0.77 -4.64
C LEU A 61 6.40 0.34 -5.73
N SER A 62 6.62 -0.96 -5.87
CA SER A 62 7.61 -1.51 -6.79
C SER A 62 7.22 -2.91 -7.26
N ARG A 63 7.74 -3.35 -8.42
CA ARG A 63 7.51 -4.72 -8.95
C ARG A 63 8.49 -5.75 -8.37
N GLU A 64 9.54 -5.26 -7.72
CA GLU A 64 10.61 -6.07 -7.12
C GLU A 64 10.83 -5.61 -5.67
N PRO A 65 11.30 -6.49 -4.77
CA PRO A 65 11.46 -6.15 -3.36
C PRO A 65 12.52 -5.07 -3.12
N GLY A 66 13.60 -5.00 -3.90
CA GLY A 66 14.69 -4.04 -3.68
C GLY A 66 15.29 -4.13 -2.27
N ASP A 67 15.81 -3.01 -1.75
CA ASP A 67 16.29 -2.91 -0.36
C ASP A 67 15.11 -2.71 0.62
N LEU A 68 15.02 -3.60 1.60
CA LEU A 68 13.94 -3.66 2.58
C LEU A 68 14.34 -3.10 3.95
N SER A 69 15.63 -2.90 4.22
CA SER A 69 16.15 -2.59 5.56
C SER A 69 15.65 -1.26 6.15
N TYR A 70 15.27 -0.33 5.27
CA TYR A 70 14.76 0.99 5.62
C TYR A 70 13.28 0.99 6.07
N TRP A 71 12.52 -0.01 5.64
CA TRP A 71 11.06 -0.01 5.72
C TRP A 71 10.57 -0.72 6.98
N GLN A 72 9.53 -0.18 7.61
CA GLN A 72 8.91 -0.80 8.79
C GLN A 72 7.99 -1.94 8.38
N ILE A 73 7.16 -1.71 7.35
CA ILE A 73 6.21 -2.71 6.84
C ILE A 73 6.47 -2.93 5.36
N VAL A 74 6.53 -4.20 4.97
CA VAL A 74 6.68 -4.62 3.58
C VAL A 74 5.65 -5.71 3.29
N MET A 75 4.84 -5.50 2.25
CA MET A 75 3.81 -6.43 1.81
C MET A 75 4.02 -6.78 0.35
N SER A 76 4.11 -8.07 0.03
CA SER A 76 4.02 -8.58 -1.34
C SER A 76 2.55 -8.86 -1.64
N ALA A 77 1.96 -8.10 -2.54
CA ALA A 77 0.57 -8.25 -2.97
C ALA A 77 0.50 -8.73 -4.42
N GLU A 78 -0.39 -9.68 -4.72
CA GLU A 78 -0.65 -10.14 -6.09
C GLU A 78 -1.88 -9.40 -6.64
N THR A 79 -1.77 -8.81 -7.83
CA THR A 79 -2.87 -8.10 -8.49
C THR A 79 -3.93 -9.09 -8.96
N TYR A 80 -5.21 -8.79 -8.70
CA TYR A 80 -6.32 -9.69 -9.08
C TYR A 80 -7.44 -8.99 -9.85
N LEU A 81 -7.49 -7.64 -9.85
CA LEU A 81 -8.49 -6.89 -10.59
C LEU A 81 -7.97 -5.50 -10.98
N LYS A 82 -8.16 -5.11 -12.24
CA LYS A 82 -7.95 -3.75 -12.74
C LYS A 82 -9.29 -3.12 -13.08
N GLN A 83 -9.60 -1.98 -12.51
CA GLN A 83 -10.76 -1.16 -12.85
C GLN A 83 -10.29 0.10 -13.58
N GLU A 84 -10.04 -0.04 -14.89
CA GLU A 84 -9.45 1.03 -15.72
C GLU A 84 -10.28 2.31 -15.69
N ALA A 85 -11.61 2.20 -15.78
CA ALA A 85 -12.51 3.36 -15.73
C ALA A 85 -12.44 4.15 -14.41
N GLN A 86 -11.96 3.51 -13.33
CA GLN A 86 -11.78 4.14 -12.02
C GLN A 86 -10.30 4.43 -11.69
N GLY A 87 -9.37 4.06 -12.57
CA GLY A 87 -7.93 4.20 -12.31
C GLY A 87 -7.44 3.42 -11.09
N LYS A 88 -8.01 2.25 -10.81
CA LYS A 88 -7.69 1.44 -9.60
C LYS A 88 -7.19 0.05 -9.96
N ILE A 89 -6.18 -0.40 -9.22
CA ILE A 89 -5.64 -1.76 -9.25
C ILE A 89 -5.86 -2.36 -7.87
N TYR A 90 -6.51 -3.52 -7.81
CA TYR A 90 -6.74 -4.26 -6.60
C TYR A 90 -5.75 -5.42 -6.52
N ALA A 91 -5.10 -5.56 -5.37
CA ALA A 91 -4.14 -6.59 -5.07
C ALA A 91 -4.38 -7.18 -3.68
N SER A 92 -3.90 -8.41 -3.46
CA SER A 92 -4.02 -9.10 -2.17
C SER A 92 -2.66 -9.52 -1.62
N ALA A 93 -2.37 -9.15 -0.38
CA ALA A 93 -1.23 -9.63 0.39
C ALA A 93 -1.70 -10.66 1.42
N GLY A 94 -1.83 -11.92 0.99
CA GLY A 94 -2.24 -13.01 1.88
C GLY A 94 -3.63 -12.82 2.51
N GLY A 95 -4.58 -12.27 1.74
CA GLY A 95 -5.93 -11.96 2.20
C GLY A 95 -6.16 -10.51 2.60
N LEU A 96 -5.10 -9.73 2.83
CA LEU A 96 -5.20 -8.28 3.06
C LEU A 96 -5.40 -7.53 1.75
N GLN A 97 -6.37 -6.64 1.69
CA GLN A 97 -6.64 -5.83 0.50
C GLN A 97 -5.64 -4.66 0.37
N VAL A 98 -5.15 -4.46 -0.85
CA VAL A 98 -4.41 -3.27 -1.26
C VAL A 98 -5.07 -2.71 -2.52
N VAL A 99 -5.48 -1.43 -2.50
CA VAL A 99 -6.05 -0.73 -3.65
C VAL A 99 -5.12 0.41 -4.05
N ILE A 100 -4.50 0.24 -5.21
CA ILE A 100 -3.43 1.10 -5.71
C ILE A 100 -3.99 1.97 -6.85
N PRO A 101 -3.78 3.29 -6.82
CA PRO A 101 -4.07 4.15 -7.97
C PRO A 101 -3.18 3.80 -9.17
N SER A 102 -3.78 3.55 -10.34
CA SER A 102 -3.05 3.18 -11.56
C SER A 102 -1.99 4.22 -11.96
N LYS A 103 -2.23 5.50 -11.67
CA LYS A 103 -1.28 6.60 -11.95
C LYS A 103 0.04 6.47 -11.19
N ILE A 104 0.03 5.83 -10.01
CA ILE A 104 1.23 5.70 -9.17
C ILE A 104 2.10 4.54 -9.65
N LEU A 105 1.50 3.39 -9.96
CA LEU A 105 2.23 2.19 -10.37
C LEU A 105 2.56 2.16 -11.87
N GLY A 106 1.84 2.97 -12.66
CA GLY A 106 1.85 2.94 -14.11
C GLY A 106 0.98 1.80 -14.67
N ASP A 107 0.45 1.98 -15.88
CA ASP A 107 -0.54 1.08 -16.48
C ASP A 107 0.00 -0.32 -16.85
N LYS A 108 1.31 -0.53 -16.71
CA LYS A 108 2.05 -1.71 -17.20
C LYS A 108 2.06 -2.91 -16.25
N ILE A 109 1.30 -2.87 -15.16
CA ILE A 109 1.12 -4.07 -14.34
C ILE A 109 -0.04 -4.91 -14.84
N ASP A 110 0.19 -6.21 -15.02
CA ASP A 110 -0.84 -7.16 -15.41
C ASP A 110 -1.46 -7.86 -14.20
N ILE A 111 -2.60 -8.52 -14.39
CA ILE A 111 -3.23 -9.37 -13.37
C ILE A 111 -2.34 -10.59 -13.12
N GLY A 112 -2.17 -10.97 -11.85
CA GLY A 112 -1.29 -12.05 -11.41
C GLY A 112 0.15 -11.62 -11.18
N GLU A 113 0.49 -10.35 -11.47
CA GLU A 113 1.80 -9.80 -11.13
C GLU A 113 1.89 -9.37 -9.67
N LYS A 114 3.11 -9.37 -9.13
CA LYS A 114 3.39 -8.93 -7.76
C LYS A 114 3.71 -7.44 -7.69
N VAL A 115 3.21 -6.83 -6.63
CA VAL A 115 3.57 -5.49 -6.17
C VAL A 115 4.09 -5.58 -4.75
N TYR A 116 5.19 -4.91 -4.49
CA TYR A 116 5.73 -4.70 -3.16
C TYR A 116 5.29 -3.32 -2.68
N LEU A 117 4.42 -3.29 -1.68
CA LEU A 117 4.06 -2.08 -0.93
C LEU A 117 4.95 -1.99 0.31
N LYS A 118 5.68 -0.90 0.42
CA LYS A 118 6.61 -0.63 1.53
C LYS A 118 6.17 0.66 2.22
N LEU A 119 6.06 0.59 3.54
CA LEU A 119 5.54 1.67 4.38
C LEU A 119 6.51 1.98 5.51
N ARG A 120 6.62 3.27 5.82
CA ARG A 120 7.29 3.77 7.02
C ARG A 120 6.49 4.93 7.61
N PHE A 121 6.01 4.74 8.82
CA PHE A 121 5.30 5.69 9.67
C PHE A 121 6.26 6.46 10.58
#